data_AF-A0A918CZW9-F1
#
_entry.id   AF-A0A918CZW9-F1
#
_cell.length_a   1.000
_cell.length_b   1.000
_cell.length_c   1.000
_cell.angle_alpha   90.00
_cell.angle_beta   90.00
_cell.angle_gamma   90.00
#
_symmetry.space_group_name_H-M   'P 1'
#
loop_
_entity.id
_entity.type
_entity.pdbx_description
1 polymer ?
#
loop_
_entity_poly.entity_id
_entity_poly.type
_entity_poly.pdbx_seq_one_letter_code
_entity_poly.pdbx_strand_id
1 'polypeptide(L)'
;MDSKLIQENKRLIKEVGELKEENRQLKHLVEYYQSNMKQHIEPNLNKEAMIQAKMNERIQLFSNLFKGRKDIYAYRWVSKDGDSGYAPAKNSKSNSYYPLTKTVIEGHLTGDLTLGIYPLLRNNTCWFLAIDFDKNDWKEDVKHFIGTCKQLRIPAYMERSRSGNGCHVWFFFTEPISATLAREFGTLLLTYTIDRRNKRELKSFDRMFPNQDELTKGKFGNLIALPLQGQSRKEHNSVFIDENFNPFKDQWDYLAKVNRISKKEIQSLINTSSNKNMFIQEGPVVAPLSNKINIICTNGIYINTNEISQHILEQVVGLAKFSNPDYYRAEKKRHSTKRIPRVIDCSERDGNYLILPRGCLEDLKELLKKASIDYTLVNNTYLGSRVDVNFTGGSMTKFNTGILEAAMGFGKTVIGAALIAERKVNTLVIVHRKQLMNQWREQLGAFLDIQPEQIGLIGGGKNSRQGKIDIAMIQSIKDEKKLKDLNKYGQIIVDECHHFQLIHLKKY
;
A
#
# COMPACT_ATOMS: atom_id res chain seq x y z
N MET A 1 -70.78 -70.37 -60.33
CA MET A 1 -70.28 -69.45 -59.28
C MET A 1 -68.77 -69.55 -59.10
N ASP A 2 -68.13 -70.68 -59.39
CA ASP A 2 -66.70 -70.91 -59.10
C ASP A 2 -65.67 -70.12 -59.94
N SER A 3 -65.97 -69.76 -61.20
CA SER A 3 -64.98 -69.10 -62.07
C SER A 3 -64.59 -67.68 -61.60
N LYS A 4 -65.57 -66.89 -61.14
CA LYS A 4 -65.32 -65.55 -60.57
C LYS A 4 -64.52 -65.62 -59.27
N LEU A 5 -64.82 -66.60 -58.41
CA LEU A 5 -64.11 -66.80 -57.14
C LEU A 5 -62.64 -67.16 -57.38
N ILE A 6 -62.34 -68.00 -58.37
CA ILE A 6 -60.97 -68.38 -58.74
C ILE A 6 -60.19 -67.18 -59.29
N GLN A 7 -60.84 -66.32 -60.07
CA GLN A 7 -60.21 -65.13 -60.63
C GLN A 7 -59.92 -64.06 -59.57
N GLU A 8 -60.86 -63.85 -58.65
CA GLU A 8 -60.69 -62.98 -57.47
C GLU A 8 -59.53 -63.47 -56.59
N ASN A 9 -59.46 -64.78 -56.33
CA ASN A 9 -58.43 -65.38 -55.49
C ASN A 9 -57.03 -65.28 -56.13
N LYS A 10 -56.92 -65.46 -57.46
CA LYS A 10 -55.67 -65.20 -58.20
C LYS A 10 -55.24 -63.74 -58.12
N ARG A 11 -56.18 -62.79 -58.20
CA ARG A 11 -55.90 -61.36 -58.06
C ARG A 11 -55.41 -61.03 -56.65
N LEU A 12 -56.09 -61.53 -55.62
CA LEU A 12 -55.70 -61.32 -54.21
C LEU A 12 -54.33 -61.93 -53.91
N ILE A 13 -54.01 -63.11 -54.44
CA ILE A 13 -52.67 -63.72 -54.27
C ILE A 13 -51.59 -62.83 -54.90
N LYS A 14 -51.85 -62.25 -56.06
CA LYS A 14 -50.92 -61.35 -56.74
C LYS A 14 -50.71 -60.05 -55.94
N GLU A 15 -51.81 -59.44 -55.48
CA GLU A 15 -51.79 -58.21 -54.67
C GLU A 15 -51.08 -58.41 -53.32
N VAL A 16 -51.33 -59.55 -52.66
CA VAL A 16 -50.59 -59.94 -51.43
C VAL A 16 -49.10 -60.15 -51.72
N GLY A 17 -48.75 -60.66 -52.90
CA GLY A 17 -47.36 -60.78 -53.35
C GLY A 17 -46.68 -59.42 -53.50
N GLU A 18 -47.34 -58.50 -54.18
CA GLU A 18 -46.87 -57.12 -54.40
C GLU A 18 -46.73 -56.36 -53.08
N LEU A 19 -47.74 -56.41 -52.20
CA LEU A 19 -47.72 -55.79 -50.88
C LEU A 19 -46.65 -56.36 -49.95
N LYS A 20 -46.31 -57.65 -50.09
CA LYS A 20 -45.21 -58.29 -49.32
C LYS A 20 -43.85 -57.80 -49.79
N GLU A 21 -43.68 -57.61 -51.09
CA GLU A 21 -42.44 -57.09 -51.65
C GLU A 21 -42.25 -55.61 -51.33
N GLU A 22 -43.32 -54.80 -51.42
CA GLU A 22 -43.31 -53.40 -50.99
C GLU A 22 -43.01 -53.29 -49.48
N ASN A 23 -43.61 -54.14 -48.64
CA ASN A 23 -43.27 -54.18 -47.21
C ASN A 23 -41.80 -54.55 -46.95
N ARG A 24 -41.23 -55.46 -47.75
CA ARG A 24 -39.82 -55.82 -47.62
C ARG A 24 -38.92 -54.64 -47.98
N GLN A 25 -39.24 -53.92 -49.05
CA GLN A 25 -38.50 -52.72 -49.46
C GLN A 25 -38.62 -51.59 -48.43
N LEU A 26 -39.81 -51.37 -47.86
CA LEU A 26 -40.02 -50.39 -46.80
C LEU A 26 -39.26 -50.74 -45.52
N LYS A 27 -39.23 -52.01 -45.12
CA LYS A 27 -38.43 -52.47 -43.97
C LYS A 27 -36.93 -52.21 -44.17
N HIS A 28 -36.39 -52.53 -45.35
CA HIS A 28 -35.01 -52.22 -45.69
C HIS A 28 -34.72 -50.71 -45.68
N LEU A 29 -35.64 -49.90 -46.18
CA LEU A 29 -35.49 -48.44 -46.18
C LEU A 29 -35.50 -47.87 -44.76
N VAL A 30 -36.38 -48.39 -43.88
CA VAL A 30 -36.43 -48.01 -42.46
C VAL A 30 -35.14 -48.42 -41.75
N GLU A 31 -34.63 -49.63 -41.95
CA GLU A 31 -33.35 -50.09 -41.38
C GLU A 31 -32.16 -49.24 -41.86
N TYR A 32 -32.16 -48.86 -43.14
CA TYR A 32 -31.15 -47.97 -43.71
C TYR A 32 -31.18 -46.57 -43.05
N TYR A 33 -32.36 -45.95 -42.93
CA TYR A 33 -32.48 -44.65 -42.27
C TYR A 33 -32.19 -44.70 -40.78
N GLN A 34 -32.58 -45.77 -40.07
CA GLN A 34 -32.24 -45.97 -38.66
C GLN A 34 -30.73 -46.12 -38.46
N SER A 35 -30.06 -46.85 -39.35
CA SER A 35 -28.60 -47.03 -39.31
C SER A 35 -27.85 -45.73 -39.59
N ASN A 36 -28.30 -44.95 -40.58
CA ASN A 36 -27.73 -43.64 -40.88
C ASN A 36 -28.01 -42.60 -39.78
N MET A 37 -29.19 -42.62 -39.16
CA MET A 37 -29.48 -41.80 -37.99
C MET A 37 -28.54 -42.14 -36.83
N LYS A 38 -28.34 -43.43 -36.54
CA LYS A 38 -27.37 -43.86 -35.50
C LYS A 38 -25.94 -43.46 -35.82
N GLN A 39 -25.50 -43.54 -37.08
CA GLN A 39 -24.14 -43.18 -37.47
C GLN A 39 -23.86 -41.68 -37.46
N HIS A 40 -24.86 -40.82 -37.69
CA HIS A 40 -24.63 -39.37 -37.82
C HIS A 40 -25.20 -38.51 -36.69
N ILE A 41 -26.29 -38.92 -36.04
CA ILE A 41 -26.99 -38.12 -35.03
C ILE A 41 -26.51 -38.46 -33.62
N GLU A 42 -26.38 -39.75 -33.28
CA GLU A 42 -25.90 -40.17 -31.94
C GLU A 42 -24.48 -39.66 -31.60
N PRO A 43 -23.49 -39.66 -32.51
CA PRO A 43 -22.16 -39.12 -32.21
C PRO A 43 -22.16 -37.60 -32.03
N ASN A 44 -23.01 -36.87 -32.76
CA ASN A 44 -23.14 -35.42 -32.63
C ASN A 44 -23.87 -35.04 -31.33
N LEU A 45 -24.96 -35.73 -30.97
CA LEU A 45 -25.63 -35.59 -29.68
C LEU A 45 -24.68 -35.89 -28.51
N ASN A 46 -23.88 -36.95 -28.62
CA ASN A 46 -22.88 -37.28 -27.59
C ASN A 46 -21.76 -36.23 -27.49
N LYS A 47 -21.33 -35.66 -28.62
CA LYS A 47 -20.34 -34.58 -28.64
C LYS A 47 -20.88 -33.28 -28.05
N GLU A 48 -22.10 -32.89 -28.39
CA GLU A 48 -22.78 -31.72 -27.83
C GLU A 48 -23.04 -31.88 -26.33
N ALA A 49 -23.54 -33.06 -25.91
CA ALA A 49 -23.73 -33.38 -24.51
C ALA A 49 -22.41 -33.33 -23.71
N MET A 50 -21.31 -33.84 -24.28
CA MET A 50 -19.99 -33.78 -23.67
C MET A 50 -19.45 -32.34 -23.58
N ILE A 51 -19.66 -31.52 -24.61
CA ILE A 51 -19.29 -30.10 -24.60
C ILE A 51 -20.08 -29.36 -23.52
N GLN A 52 -21.40 -29.61 -23.42
CA GLN A 52 -22.25 -28.98 -22.43
C GLN A 52 -21.90 -29.43 -21.00
N ALA A 53 -21.61 -30.72 -20.80
CA ALA A 53 -21.15 -31.25 -19.52
C ALA A 53 -19.85 -30.56 -19.08
N LYS A 54 -18.87 -30.46 -20.00
CA LYS A 54 -17.60 -29.78 -19.74
C LYS A 54 -17.79 -28.28 -19.48
N MET A 55 -18.72 -27.62 -20.18
CA MET A 55 -19.06 -26.22 -19.90
C MET A 55 -19.67 -26.06 -18.51
N ASN A 56 -20.58 -26.95 -18.11
CA ASN A 56 -21.19 -26.93 -16.79
C ASN A 56 -20.15 -27.14 -15.66
N GLU A 57 -19.20 -28.06 -15.83
CA GLU A 57 -18.09 -28.25 -14.90
C GLU A 57 -17.25 -26.97 -14.75
N ARG A 58 -16.93 -26.32 -15.87
CA ARG A 58 -16.19 -25.04 -15.90
C ARG A 58 -16.95 -23.93 -15.20
N ILE A 59 -18.25 -23.78 -15.46
CA ILE A 59 -19.11 -22.80 -14.79
C ILE A 59 -19.16 -23.06 -13.29
N GLN A 60 -19.22 -24.34 -12.87
CA GLN A 60 -19.24 -24.72 -11.46
C GLN A 60 -17.92 -24.37 -10.77
N LEU A 61 -16.78 -24.73 -11.38
CA LEU A 61 -15.46 -24.36 -10.88
C LEU A 61 -15.29 -22.84 -10.78
N PHE A 62 -15.66 -22.12 -11.83
CA PHE A 62 -15.62 -20.66 -11.90
C PHE A 62 -16.45 -20.02 -10.77
N SER A 63 -17.71 -20.44 -10.65
CA SER A 63 -18.63 -19.97 -9.61
C SER A 63 -18.15 -20.31 -8.21
N ASN A 64 -17.33 -21.35 -8.06
CA ASN A 64 -16.79 -21.79 -6.78
C ASN A 64 -15.57 -21.00 -6.33
N LEU A 65 -14.85 -20.35 -7.24
CA LEU A 65 -13.68 -19.52 -6.96
C LEU A 65 -14.06 -18.04 -6.87
N PHE A 66 -14.76 -17.52 -7.88
CA PHE A 66 -15.10 -16.10 -7.97
C PHE A 66 -16.46 -15.82 -7.32
N LYS A 67 -16.55 -16.05 -6.01
CA LYS A 67 -17.78 -15.87 -5.22
C LYS A 67 -17.92 -14.44 -4.70
N GLY A 68 -19.07 -13.84 -4.99
CA GLY A 68 -19.48 -12.54 -4.44
C GLY A 68 -20.99 -12.49 -4.26
N ARG A 69 -21.59 -11.32 -4.44
CA ARG A 69 -23.05 -11.14 -4.43
C ARG A 69 -23.70 -11.99 -5.52
N LYS A 70 -24.71 -12.78 -5.13
CA LYS A 70 -25.50 -13.61 -6.06
C LYS A 70 -26.79 -12.93 -6.53
N ASP A 71 -27.27 -11.97 -5.76
CA ASP A 71 -28.50 -11.22 -6.02
C ASP A 71 -28.31 -10.07 -7.02
N ILE A 72 -27.07 -9.77 -7.41
CA ILE A 72 -26.72 -8.71 -8.35
C ILE A 72 -25.37 -9.01 -9.02
N TYR A 73 -25.23 -8.67 -10.29
CA TYR A 73 -23.96 -8.60 -11.02
C TYR A 73 -23.83 -7.26 -11.74
N ALA A 74 -22.61 -6.92 -12.17
CA ALA A 74 -22.37 -5.79 -13.05
C ALA A 74 -22.11 -6.28 -14.47
N TYR A 75 -22.64 -5.58 -15.47
CA TYR A 75 -22.30 -5.81 -16.87
C TYR A 75 -21.52 -4.62 -17.40
N ARG A 76 -20.59 -4.88 -18.32
CA ARG A 76 -19.88 -3.83 -19.03
C ARG A 76 -20.71 -3.36 -20.22
N TRP A 77 -20.94 -2.06 -20.31
CA TRP A 77 -21.53 -1.41 -21.47
C TRP A 77 -20.45 -0.70 -22.29
N VAL A 78 -20.73 -0.52 -23.58
CA VAL A 78 -19.94 0.28 -24.50
C VAL A 78 -20.90 1.22 -25.22
N SER A 79 -20.63 2.53 -25.19
CA SER A 79 -21.42 3.51 -25.94
C SER A 79 -21.08 3.45 -27.42
N LYS A 80 -21.90 4.11 -28.24
CA LYS A 80 -21.62 4.25 -29.68
C LYS A 80 -20.33 5.05 -29.95
N ASP A 81 -19.98 5.96 -29.04
CA ASP A 81 -18.81 6.84 -29.13
C ASP A 81 -17.52 6.18 -28.62
N GLY A 82 -17.60 4.91 -28.17
CA GLY A 82 -16.45 4.13 -27.70
C GLY A 82 -16.19 4.22 -26.18
N ASP A 83 -16.93 5.07 -25.46
CA ASP A 83 -16.89 5.09 -24.00
C ASP A 83 -17.36 3.75 -23.43
N SER A 84 -16.87 3.40 -22.24
CA SER A 84 -17.26 2.15 -21.62
C SER A 84 -17.22 2.23 -20.11
N GLY A 85 -18.04 1.40 -19.48
CA GLY A 85 -18.12 1.34 -18.02
C GLY A 85 -18.86 0.09 -17.56
N TYR A 86 -18.97 -0.05 -16.25
CA TYR A 86 -19.75 -1.11 -15.62
C TYR A 86 -21.01 -0.52 -15.00
N ALA A 87 -22.13 -1.22 -15.13
CA ALA A 87 -23.38 -0.86 -14.50
C ALA A 87 -24.01 -2.09 -13.83
N PRO A 88 -24.74 -1.92 -12.70
CA PRO A 88 -25.50 -3.00 -12.11
C PRO A 88 -26.57 -3.49 -13.08
N ALA A 89 -26.70 -4.81 -13.23
CA ALA A 89 -27.76 -5.40 -14.02
C ALA A 89 -29.10 -5.22 -13.32
N LYS A 90 -29.95 -4.36 -13.86
CA LYS A 90 -31.19 -3.92 -13.24
C LYS A 90 -32.35 -4.01 -14.22
N ASN A 91 -33.51 -4.43 -13.73
CA ASN A 91 -34.76 -4.37 -14.44
C ASN A 91 -35.36 -2.96 -14.31
N SER A 92 -35.47 -2.24 -15.43
CA SER A 92 -35.98 -0.87 -15.45
C SER A 92 -37.46 -0.74 -15.06
N LYS A 93 -38.26 -1.82 -15.16
CA LYS A 93 -39.70 -1.80 -14.85
C LYS A 93 -40.00 -2.12 -13.39
N SER A 94 -39.34 -3.12 -12.82
CA SER A 94 -39.56 -3.57 -11.44
C SER A 94 -38.61 -2.95 -10.41
N ASN A 95 -37.64 -2.15 -10.86
CA ASN A 95 -36.58 -1.58 -10.05
C ASN A 95 -35.73 -2.62 -9.29
N SER A 96 -35.82 -3.90 -9.67
CA SER A 96 -35.09 -5.02 -9.06
C SER A 96 -33.79 -5.35 -9.81
N TYR A 97 -32.85 -6.00 -9.14
CA TYR A 97 -31.58 -6.42 -9.72
C TYR A 97 -31.65 -7.85 -10.26
N TYR A 98 -30.91 -8.13 -11.32
CA TYR A 98 -30.82 -9.47 -11.88
C TYR A 98 -29.76 -10.31 -11.13
N PRO A 99 -30.10 -11.54 -10.73
CA PRO A 99 -29.15 -12.42 -10.06
C PRO A 99 -28.06 -12.91 -11.02
N LEU A 100 -26.91 -13.29 -10.46
CA LEU A 100 -25.83 -13.93 -11.20
C LEU A 100 -26.17 -15.42 -11.40
N THR A 101 -26.68 -15.77 -12.59
CA THR A 101 -27.09 -17.14 -12.93
C THR A 101 -26.02 -17.88 -13.74
N LYS A 102 -26.15 -19.20 -13.88
CA LYS A 102 -25.26 -20.02 -14.72
C LYS A 102 -25.21 -19.53 -16.16
N THR A 103 -26.36 -19.20 -16.75
CA THR A 103 -26.47 -18.68 -18.12
C THR A 103 -25.75 -17.34 -18.29
N VAL A 104 -25.80 -16.46 -17.28
CA VAL A 104 -25.07 -15.18 -17.32
C VAL A 104 -23.55 -15.43 -17.29
N ILE A 105 -23.09 -16.36 -16.45
CA ILE A 105 -21.67 -16.77 -16.40
C ILE A 105 -21.25 -17.44 -17.71
N GLU A 106 -22.08 -18.29 -18.29
CA GLU A 106 -21.83 -18.90 -19.60
C GLU A 106 -21.58 -17.84 -20.67
N GLY A 107 -22.48 -16.85 -20.77
CA GLY A 107 -22.33 -15.71 -21.68
C GLY A 107 -21.03 -14.93 -21.47
N HIS A 108 -20.53 -14.85 -20.23
CA HIS A 108 -19.22 -14.26 -19.96
C HIS A 108 -18.06 -15.08 -20.54
N LEU A 109 -18.10 -16.39 -20.34
CA LEU A 109 -17.05 -17.32 -20.73
C LEU A 109 -17.03 -17.58 -22.24
N THR A 110 -18.17 -17.49 -22.93
CA THR A 110 -18.29 -17.54 -24.39
C THR A 110 -17.91 -16.21 -25.04
N GLY A 111 -18.12 -15.11 -24.32
CA GLY A 111 -17.72 -13.76 -24.71
C GLY A 111 -18.87 -12.85 -25.13
N ASP A 112 -20.11 -13.32 -25.00
CA ASP A 112 -21.35 -12.57 -25.28
C ASP A 112 -21.56 -11.44 -24.26
N LEU A 113 -21.09 -11.66 -23.03
CA LEU A 113 -21.17 -10.70 -21.93
C LEU A 113 -19.78 -10.41 -21.36
N THR A 114 -19.63 -9.24 -20.76
CA THR A 114 -18.48 -8.92 -19.91
C THR A 114 -19.01 -8.56 -18.53
N LEU A 115 -18.65 -9.36 -17.53
CA LEU A 115 -19.22 -9.26 -16.20
C LEU A 115 -18.22 -8.67 -15.21
N GLY A 116 -18.75 -8.02 -14.19
CA GLY A 116 -18.08 -7.73 -12.94
C GLY A 116 -18.87 -8.28 -11.77
N ILE A 117 -18.18 -8.57 -10.68
CA ILE A 117 -18.76 -9.09 -9.45
C ILE A 117 -18.52 -8.14 -8.29
N TYR A 118 -19.48 -8.05 -7.38
CA TYR A 118 -19.35 -7.35 -6.10
C TYR A 118 -18.84 -8.36 -5.05
N PRO A 119 -17.57 -8.29 -4.61
CA PRO A 119 -16.97 -9.28 -3.72
C PRO A 119 -17.44 -9.16 -2.27
N LEU A 120 -17.90 -7.97 -1.85
CA LEU A 120 -18.36 -7.72 -0.49
C LEU A 120 -19.81 -8.18 -0.28
N LEU A 121 -20.00 -9.15 0.62
CA LEU A 121 -21.31 -9.67 0.98
C LEU A 121 -22.04 -8.73 1.98
N ARG A 122 -23.35 -8.93 2.13
CA ARG A 122 -24.19 -8.09 3.01
C ARG A 122 -23.80 -8.15 4.49
N ASN A 123 -23.14 -9.22 4.92
CA ASN A 123 -22.63 -9.41 6.27
C ASN A 123 -21.16 -8.97 6.41
N ASN A 124 -20.65 -8.12 5.51
CA ASN A 124 -19.29 -7.60 5.51
C ASN A 124 -18.19 -8.68 5.39
N THR A 125 -18.51 -9.82 4.77
CA THR A 125 -17.55 -10.89 4.48
C THR A 125 -17.25 -11.02 2.99
N CYS A 126 -16.17 -11.71 2.63
CA CYS A 126 -15.75 -11.99 1.27
C CYS A 126 -15.14 -13.39 1.16
N TRP A 127 -15.14 -13.96 -0.06
CA TRP A 127 -14.61 -15.30 -0.35
C TRP A 127 -13.21 -15.27 -0.99
N PHE A 128 -12.77 -14.10 -1.40
CA PHE A 128 -11.45 -13.86 -1.97
C PHE A 128 -11.00 -12.44 -1.68
N LEU A 129 -9.69 -12.23 -1.80
CA LEU A 129 -9.07 -10.92 -1.95
C LEU A 129 -8.42 -10.88 -3.34
N ALA A 130 -8.60 -9.78 -4.06
CA ALA A 130 -7.82 -9.51 -5.27
C ALA A 130 -7.07 -8.18 -5.10
N ILE A 131 -5.82 -8.15 -5.56
CA ILE A 131 -4.96 -6.97 -5.53
C ILE A 131 -4.67 -6.56 -6.96
N ASP A 132 -5.01 -5.31 -7.28
CA ASP A 132 -4.92 -4.75 -8.62
C ASP A 132 -3.59 -4.02 -8.82
N PHE A 133 -2.84 -4.45 -9.83
CA PHE A 133 -1.61 -3.82 -10.28
C PHE A 133 -1.81 -3.32 -11.72
N ASP A 134 -1.79 -2.00 -11.91
CA ASP A 134 -2.01 -1.31 -13.18
C ASP A 134 -0.87 -0.30 -13.45
N LYS A 135 -0.80 0.28 -14.64
CA LYS A 135 0.22 1.27 -15.09
C LYS A 135 1.59 0.67 -15.47
N ASN A 136 2.52 1.55 -15.82
CA ASN A 136 3.90 1.20 -16.18
C ASN A 136 4.57 0.39 -15.05
N ASP A 137 5.40 -0.57 -15.43
CA ASP A 137 6.18 -1.45 -14.54
C ASP A 137 5.40 -2.45 -13.67
N TRP A 138 4.10 -2.69 -13.93
CA TRP A 138 3.28 -3.66 -13.18
C TRP A 138 3.93 -5.05 -13.10
N LYS A 139 4.60 -5.49 -14.17
CA LYS A 139 5.30 -6.78 -14.20
C LYS A 139 6.39 -6.86 -13.14
N GLU A 140 7.17 -5.80 -12.98
CA GLU A 140 8.27 -5.77 -12.02
C GLU A 140 7.69 -5.85 -10.60
N ASP A 141 6.72 -5.01 -10.26
CA ASP A 141 6.09 -4.96 -8.94
C ASP A 141 5.37 -6.27 -8.59
N VAL A 142 4.58 -6.82 -9.51
CA VAL A 142 3.88 -8.11 -9.31
C VAL A 142 4.86 -9.25 -9.08
N LYS A 143 5.98 -9.29 -9.83
CA LYS A 143 7.01 -10.33 -9.64
C LYS A 143 7.58 -10.31 -8.21
N HIS A 144 7.84 -9.12 -7.67
CA HIS A 144 8.31 -8.99 -6.29
C HIS A 144 7.22 -9.39 -5.28
N PHE A 145 5.98 -8.95 -5.52
CA PHE A 145 4.84 -9.29 -4.68
C PHE A 145 4.61 -10.82 -4.61
N ILE A 146 4.64 -11.51 -5.74
CA ILE A 146 4.57 -12.98 -5.81
C ILE A 146 5.77 -13.62 -5.11
N GLY A 147 6.98 -13.03 -5.24
CA GLY A 147 8.16 -13.47 -4.51
C GLY A 147 7.96 -13.43 -2.98
N THR A 148 7.30 -12.40 -2.46
CA THR A 148 6.92 -12.31 -1.04
C THR A 148 5.90 -13.39 -0.67
N CYS A 149 4.83 -13.55 -1.46
CA CYS A 149 3.83 -14.59 -1.21
C CYS A 149 4.45 -15.98 -1.14
N LYS A 150 5.33 -16.32 -2.08
CA LYS A 150 6.05 -17.60 -2.12
C LYS A 150 6.84 -17.89 -0.85
N GLN A 151 7.55 -16.89 -0.35
CA GLN A 151 8.39 -17.07 0.84
C GLN A 151 7.59 -17.23 2.12
N LEU A 152 6.45 -16.54 2.20
CA LEU A 152 5.47 -16.76 3.26
C LEU A 152 4.64 -18.04 3.04
N ARG A 153 4.92 -18.81 1.98
CA ARG A 153 4.19 -20.02 1.56
C ARG A 153 2.70 -19.77 1.35
N ILE A 154 2.36 -18.58 0.85
CA ILE A 154 1.00 -18.15 0.58
C ILE A 154 0.67 -18.41 -0.89
N PRO A 155 -0.41 -19.15 -1.19
CA PRO A 155 -0.86 -19.34 -2.56
C PRO A 155 -1.43 -18.03 -3.13
N ALA A 156 -0.85 -17.57 -4.23
CA ALA A 156 -1.24 -16.34 -4.94
C ALA A 156 -1.33 -16.63 -6.44
N TYR A 157 -2.38 -16.13 -7.10
CA TYR A 157 -2.68 -16.46 -8.50
C TYR A 157 -2.74 -15.20 -9.34
N MET A 158 -1.85 -15.08 -10.33
CA MET A 158 -1.81 -13.93 -11.23
C MET A 158 -2.78 -14.11 -12.40
N GLU A 159 -3.66 -13.13 -12.60
CA GLU A 159 -4.47 -12.97 -13.80
C GLU A 159 -4.07 -11.70 -14.52
N ARG A 160 -3.73 -11.81 -15.81
CA ARG A 160 -3.52 -10.65 -16.65
C ARG A 160 -4.85 -9.94 -16.88
N SER A 161 -4.88 -8.62 -16.69
CA SER A 161 -6.09 -7.83 -16.84
C SER A 161 -6.68 -7.93 -18.26
N ARG A 162 -7.94 -7.51 -18.40
CA ARG A 162 -8.65 -7.49 -19.68
C ARG A 162 -7.95 -6.66 -20.76
N SER A 163 -7.31 -5.55 -20.38
CA SER A 163 -6.57 -4.68 -21.31
C SER A 163 -5.17 -5.20 -21.64
N GLY A 164 -4.66 -6.19 -20.90
CA GLY A 164 -3.28 -6.67 -21.00
C GLY A 164 -2.24 -5.78 -20.28
N ASN A 165 -2.65 -4.61 -19.80
CA ASN A 165 -1.76 -3.59 -19.22
C ASN A 165 -1.71 -3.60 -17.69
N GLY A 166 -2.18 -4.68 -17.06
CA GLY A 166 -2.15 -4.84 -15.62
C GLY A 166 -2.34 -6.31 -15.23
N CYS A 167 -2.42 -6.54 -13.93
CA CYS A 167 -2.56 -7.86 -13.35
C CYS A 167 -3.33 -7.81 -12.03
N HIS A 168 -4.28 -8.71 -11.87
CA HIS A 168 -4.91 -8.97 -10.59
C HIS A 168 -4.23 -10.18 -9.93
N VAL A 169 -3.81 -10.02 -8.67
CA VAL A 169 -3.31 -11.14 -7.86
C VAL A 169 -4.43 -11.59 -6.92
N TRP A 170 -4.88 -12.84 -7.10
CA TRP A 170 -6.01 -13.43 -6.40
C TRP A 170 -5.57 -14.31 -5.23
N PHE A 171 -6.31 -14.23 -4.13
CA PHE A 171 -6.23 -15.09 -2.95
C PHE A 171 -7.62 -15.62 -2.64
N PHE A 172 -7.80 -16.93 -2.59
CA PHE A 172 -9.10 -17.56 -2.35
C PHE A 172 -9.18 -18.14 -0.95
N PHE A 173 -10.36 -18.05 -0.31
CA PHE A 173 -10.54 -18.51 1.06
C PHE A 173 -11.39 -19.79 1.15
N THR A 174 -11.10 -20.64 2.13
CA THR A 174 -11.87 -21.88 2.37
C THR A 174 -13.27 -21.59 2.90
N GLU A 175 -13.42 -20.50 3.67
CA GLU A 175 -14.68 -19.99 4.23
C GLU A 175 -14.77 -18.46 4.03
N PRO A 176 -15.95 -17.84 4.12
CA PRO A 176 -16.04 -16.39 4.03
C PRO A 176 -15.42 -15.76 5.27
N ILE A 177 -14.52 -14.79 5.07
CA ILE A 177 -13.86 -14.04 6.15
C ILE A 177 -14.31 -12.58 6.12
N SER A 178 -14.15 -11.85 7.23
CA SER A 178 -14.46 -10.41 7.24
C SER A 178 -13.59 -9.67 6.23
N ALA A 179 -14.17 -8.67 5.56
CA ALA A 179 -13.41 -7.86 4.60
C ALA A 179 -12.25 -7.11 5.27
N THR A 180 -12.41 -6.72 6.54
CA THR A 180 -11.33 -6.19 7.39
C THR A 180 -10.15 -7.15 7.45
N LEU A 181 -10.38 -8.42 7.80
CA LEU A 181 -9.31 -9.42 7.92
C LEU A 181 -8.63 -9.68 6.57
N ALA A 182 -9.40 -9.74 5.49
CA ALA A 182 -8.87 -9.89 4.14
C ALA A 182 -7.99 -8.69 3.75
N ARG A 183 -8.41 -7.46 4.07
CA ARG A 183 -7.65 -6.24 3.76
C ARG A 183 -6.41 -6.08 4.64
N GLU A 184 -6.48 -6.46 5.91
CA GLU A 184 -5.31 -6.54 6.80
C GLU A 184 -4.28 -7.52 6.26
N PHE A 185 -4.72 -8.69 5.83
CA PHE A 185 -3.89 -9.68 5.15
C PHE A 185 -3.21 -9.11 3.89
N GLY A 186 -3.98 -8.49 2.98
CA GLY A 186 -3.42 -7.87 1.78
C GLY A 186 -2.42 -6.75 2.09
N THR A 187 -2.74 -5.91 3.08
CA THR A 187 -1.87 -4.82 3.54
C THR A 187 -0.55 -5.38 4.07
N LEU A 188 -0.60 -6.43 4.89
CA LEU A 188 0.58 -7.09 5.42
C LEU A 188 1.52 -7.58 4.30
N LEU A 189 0.97 -8.22 3.26
CA LEU A 189 1.77 -8.69 2.11
C LEU A 189 2.38 -7.55 1.30
N LEU A 190 1.64 -6.46 1.12
CA LEU A 190 2.14 -5.26 0.44
C LEU A 190 3.28 -4.64 1.24
N THR A 191 3.12 -4.49 2.56
CA THR A 191 4.15 -3.99 3.47
C THR A 191 5.40 -4.87 3.42
N TYR A 192 5.28 -6.19 3.61
CA TYR A 192 6.42 -7.10 3.48
C TYR A 192 7.13 -7.00 2.13
N THR A 193 6.39 -6.79 1.04
CA THR A 193 6.98 -6.63 -0.29
C THR A 193 7.77 -5.33 -0.43
N ILE A 194 7.22 -4.23 0.10
CA ILE A 194 7.86 -2.91 0.10
C ILE A 194 9.14 -2.95 0.95
N ASP A 195 9.04 -3.49 2.17
CA ASP A 195 10.12 -3.59 3.15
C ASP A 195 11.35 -4.30 2.56
N ARG A 196 11.13 -5.38 1.81
CA ARG A 196 12.20 -6.20 1.26
C ARG A 196 12.91 -5.59 0.07
N ARG A 197 12.28 -4.63 -0.59
CA ARG A 197 12.79 -4.04 -1.83
C ARG A 197 13.54 -2.73 -1.58
N ASN A 198 13.54 -2.22 -0.35
CA ASN A 198 14.04 -0.87 -0.01
C ASN A 198 13.47 0.23 -0.94
N LYS A 199 12.30 -0.01 -1.57
CA LYS A 199 11.61 0.96 -2.44
C LYS A 199 10.57 1.71 -1.62
N ARG A 200 10.26 2.97 -1.99
CA ARG A 200 9.26 3.80 -1.29
C ARG A 200 7.82 3.29 -1.45
N GLU A 201 7.50 2.63 -2.56
CA GLU A 201 6.16 2.16 -2.89
C GLU A 201 6.18 1.12 -4.03
N LEU A 202 5.08 0.39 -4.20
CA LEU A 202 4.75 -0.37 -5.41
C LEU A 202 3.93 0.55 -6.32
N LYS A 203 4.59 1.20 -7.29
CA LYS A 203 3.97 2.27 -8.12
C LYS A 203 2.76 1.79 -8.92
N SER A 204 2.77 0.51 -9.27
CA SER A 204 1.68 -0.10 -10.03
C SER A 204 0.51 -0.58 -9.16
N PHE A 205 0.65 -0.65 -7.84
CA PHE A 205 -0.50 -1.00 -6.97
C PHE A 205 -1.58 0.08 -7.09
N ASP A 206 -2.80 -0.32 -7.45
CA ASP A 206 -3.97 0.57 -7.51
C ASP A 206 -4.87 0.41 -6.29
N ARG A 207 -5.39 -0.81 -6.05
CA ARG A 207 -6.36 -1.08 -4.97
C ARG A 207 -6.54 -2.56 -4.67
N MET A 208 -7.24 -2.84 -3.58
CA MET A 208 -7.71 -4.17 -3.19
C MET A 208 -9.22 -4.35 -3.47
N PHE A 209 -9.65 -5.59 -3.68
CA PHE A 209 -11.04 -5.98 -3.85
C PHE A 209 -11.38 -7.10 -2.87
N PRO A 210 -12.30 -6.88 -1.90
CA PRO A 210 -13.04 -5.64 -1.63
C PRO A 210 -12.14 -4.48 -1.18
N ASN A 211 -12.54 -3.24 -1.48
CA ASN A 211 -11.78 -2.03 -1.10
C ASN A 211 -12.29 -1.36 0.19
N GLN A 212 -13.40 -1.86 0.76
CA GLN A 212 -13.98 -1.38 2.01
C GLN A 212 -14.28 -2.54 2.97
N ASP A 213 -14.23 -2.25 4.27
CA ASP A 213 -14.48 -3.22 5.35
C ASP A 213 -15.96 -3.50 5.54
N GLU A 214 -16.78 -2.47 5.36
CA GLU A 214 -18.22 -2.53 5.60
C GLU A 214 -19.02 -2.02 4.42
N LEU A 215 -20.17 -2.63 4.21
CA LEU A 215 -21.11 -2.21 3.19
C LEU A 215 -21.88 -0.97 3.67
N THR A 216 -21.74 0.15 2.96
CA THR A 216 -22.60 1.31 3.21
C THR A 216 -24.06 0.94 2.94
N LYS A 217 -24.96 1.31 3.86
CA LYS A 217 -26.40 1.03 3.75
C LYS A 217 -26.93 1.46 2.37
N GLY A 218 -27.56 0.53 1.67
CA GLY A 218 -28.14 0.76 0.34
C GLY A 218 -27.15 0.70 -0.84
N LYS A 219 -25.86 0.42 -0.62
CA LYS A 219 -24.87 0.23 -1.69
C LYS A 219 -24.51 -1.25 -1.89
N PHE A 220 -23.82 -1.56 -3.00
CA PHE A 220 -23.36 -2.92 -3.34
C PHE A 220 -21.87 -3.16 -3.05
N GLY A 221 -21.13 -2.10 -2.74
CA GLY A 221 -19.66 -2.12 -2.67
C GLY A 221 -19.02 -1.87 -4.03
N ASN A 222 -17.70 -1.98 -4.08
CA ASN A 222 -16.92 -1.89 -5.30
C ASN A 222 -17.04 -3.18 -6.13
N LEU A 223 -16.90 -3.08 -7.45
CA LEU A 223 -16.93 -4.23 -8.36
C LEU A 223 -15.53 -4.52 -8.90
N ILE A 224 -15.23 -5.79 -9.11
CA ILE A 224 -14.06 -6.25 -9.88
C ILE A 224 -14.54 -6.94 -11.16
N ALA A 225 -13.84 -6.73 -12.27
CA ALA A 225 -14.12 -7.47 -13.51
C ALA A 225 -13.82 -8.96 -13.30
N LEU A 226 -14.72 -9.82 -13.79
CA LEU A 226 -14.51 -11.27 -13.72
C LEU A 226 -13.48 -11.71 -14.78
N PRO A 227 -12.62 -12.70 -14.46
CA PRO A 227 -11.60 -13.19 -15.39
C PRO A 227 -12.18 -14.18 -16.41
N LEU A 228 -11.37 -14.60 -17.38
CA LEU A 228 -11.69 -15.58 -18.42
C LEU A 228 -12.81 -15.15 -19.36
N GLN A 229 -12.98 -13.84 -19.60
CA GLN A 229 -13.94 -13.35 -20.57
C GLN A 229 -13.61 -13.87 -21.98
N GLY A 230 -14.62 -14.39 -22.69
CA GLY A 230 -14.40 -15.18 -23.90
C GLY A 230 -13.65 -14.48 -25.05
N GLN A 231 -13.87 -13.19 -25.29
CA GLN A 231 -13.17 -12.44 -26.35
C GLN A 231 -11.75 -12.06 -25.91
N SER A 232 -11.61 -11.51 -24.70
CA SER A 232 -10.31 -11.10 -24.16
C SER A 232 -9.34 -12.28 -24.05
N ARG A 233 -9.88 -13.47 -23.70
CA ARG A 233 -9.12 -14.73 -23.62
C ARG A 233 -8.53 -15.15 -24.97
N LYS A 234 -9.18 -14.84 -26.10
CA LYS A 234 -8.63 -15.13 -27.45
C LYS A 234 -7.37 -14.30 -27.72
N GLU A 235 -7.25 -13.13 -27.12
CA GLU A 235 -6.08 -12.25 -27.19
C GLU A 235 -5.06 -12.51 -26.07
N HIS A 236 -5.18 -13.64 -25.35
CA HIS A 236 -4.35 -13.97 -24.20
C HIS A 236 -4.41 -12.94 -23.06
N ASN A 237 -5.53 -12.23 -22.93
CA ASN A 237 -5.85 -11.33 -21.85
C ASN A 237 -7.01 -11.89 -21.01
N SER A 238 -7.22 -11.37 -19.80
CA SER A 238 -8.17 -11.94 -18.85
C SER A 238 -7.92 -13.43 -18.58
N VAL A 239 -6.66 -13.82 -18.46
CA VAL A 239 -6.20 -15.21 -18.28
C VAL A 239 -5.19 -15.28 -17.15
N PHE A 240 -5.14 -16.43 -16.49
CA PHE A 240 -4.11 -16.75 -15.52
C PHE A 240 -2.77 -17.01 -16.21
N ILE A 241 -1.72 -16.46 -15.61
CA ILE A 241 -0.36 -16.42 -16.16
C ILE A 241 0.66 -16.96 -15.17
N ASP A 242 1.76 -17.50 -15.69
CA ASP A 242 2.93 -17.92 -14.92
C ASP A 242 3.83 -16.73 -14.53
N GLU A 243 4.92 -17.00 -13.82
CA GLU A 243 5.91 -16.00 -13.36
C GLU A 243 6.73 -15.35 -14.47
N ASN A 244 6.70 -15.95 -15.66
CA ASN A 244 7.27 -15.36 -16.87
C ASN A 244 6.20 -14.59 -17.66
N PHE A 245 5.02 -14.39 -17.07
CA PHE A 245 3.86 -13.71 -17.64
C PHE A 245 3.25 -14.43 -18.84
N ASN A 246 3.51 -15.72 -19.03
CA ASN A 246 2.93 -16.52 -20.09
C ASN A 246 1.58 -17.11 -19.65
N PRO A 247 0.54 -17.09 -20.49
CA PRO A 247 -0.72 -17.76 -20.18
C PRO A 247 -0.54 -19.26 -19.96
N PHE A 248 -1.18 -19.81 -18.91
CA PHE A 248 -1.25 -21.27 -18.76
C PHE A 248 -1.98 -21.91 -19.95
N LYS A 249 -1.45 -23.03 -20.45
CA LYS A 249 -2.00 -23.75 -21.61
C LYS A 249 -3.46 -24.18 -21.39
N ASP A 250 -3.76 -24.75 -20.23
CA ASP A 250 -5.12 -25.06 -19.81
C ASP A 250 -5.48 -24.28 -18.55
N GLN A 251 -6.27 -23.22 -18.74
CA GLN A 251 -6.74 -22.35 -17.67
C GLN A 251 -7.62 -23.10 -16.65
N TRP A 252 -8.37 -24.11 -17.08
CA TRP A 252 -9.32 -24.82 -16.24
C TRP A 252 -8.64 -25.85 -15.36
N ASP A 253 -7.67 -26.58 -15.91
CA ASP A 253 -6.80 -27.47 -15.13
C ASP A 253 -6.00 -26.69 -14.07
N TYR A 254 -5.47 -25.51 -14.43
CA TYR A 254 -4.80 -24.63 -13.48
C TYR A 254 -5.73 -24.17 -12.35
N LEU A 255 -6.93 -23.70 -12.67
CA LEU A 255 -7.92 -23.26 -11.67
C LEU A 255 -8.42 -24.40 -10.79
N ALA A 256 -8.50 -25.63 -11.29
CA ALA A 256 -8.88 -26.79 -10.51
C ALA A 256 -7.87 -27.12 -9.39
N LYS A 257 -6.61 -26.70 -9.55
CA LYS A 257 -5.48 -26.92 -8.62
C LYS A 257 -5.25 -25.76 -7.65
N VAL A 258 -6.13 -24.76 -7.66
CA VAL A 258 -6.04 -23.60 -6.76
C VAL A 258 -6.24 -24.03 -5.31
N ASN A 259 -5.18 -23.89 -4.53
CA ASN A 259 -5.21 -23.93 -3.07
C ASN A 259 -5.87 -22.67 -2.49
N ARG A 260 -6.67 -22.88 -1.46
CA ARG A 260 -7.38 -21.84 -0.70
C ARG A 260 -6.76 -21.70 0.68
N ILE A 261 -6.87 -20.49 1.24
CA ILE A 261 -6.30 -20.13 2.53
C ILE A 261 -7.42 -20.10 3.57
N SER A 262 -7.21 -20.73 4.71
CA SER A 262 -8.16 -20.68 5.83
C SER A 262 -8.06 -19.39 6.62
N LYS A 263 -9.16 -19.02 7.29
CA LYS A 263 -9.21 -17.90 8.22
C LYS A 263 -8.15 -18.04 9.31
N LYS A 264 -7.92 -19.28 9.78
CA LYS A 264 -6.92 -19.59 10.82
C LYS A 264 -5.50 -19.30 10.33
N GLU A 265 -5.16 -19.69 9.11
CA GLU A 265 -3.84 -19.40 8.52
C GLU A 265 -3.62 -17.90 8.38
N ILE A 266 -4.63 -17.15 7.90
CA ILE A 266 -4.56 -15.68 7.79
C ILE A 266 -4.37 -15.03 9.16
N GLN A 267 -5.16 -15.43 10.14
CA GLN A 267 -5.04 -14.92 11.51
C GLN A 267 -3.70 -15.27 12.13
N SER A 268 -3.19 -16.48 11.91
CA SER A 268 -1.86 -16.87 12.38
C SER A 268 -0.78 -15.98 11.75
N LEU A 269 -0.84 -15.73 10.44
CA LEU A 269 0.13 -14.87 9.75
C LEU A 269 0.10 -13.43 10.29
N ILE A 270 -1.10 -12.86 10.47
CA ILE A 270 -1.27 -11.50 11.02
C ILE A 270 -0.82 -11.46 12.48
N ASN A 271 -1.20 -12.46 13.29
CA ASN A 271 -0.83 -12.51 14.70
C ASN A 271 0.67 -12.73 14.91
N THR A 272 1.34 -13.54 14.09
CA THR A 272 2.80 -13.70 14.14
C THR A 272 3.52 -12.42 13.67
N SER A 273 2.86 -11.58 12.85
CA SER A 273 3.39 -10.27 12.46
C SER A 273 3.14 -9.20 13.54
N SER A 274 2.03 -9.30 14.27
CA SER A 274 1.66 -8.40 15.39
C SER A 274 2.36 -8.75 16.71
N ASN A 275 2.60 -10.04 16.96
CA ASN A 275 3.43 -10.54 18.05
C ASN A 275 4.88 -10.57 17.60
N LYS A 276 5.63 -9.54 18.01
CA LYS A 276 7.09 -9.56 18.13
C LYS A 276 7.61 -10.99 18.41
N ASN A 277 8.56 -11.46 17.59
CA ASN A 277 9.48 -12.60 17.83
C ASN A 277 9.21 -14.01 17.25
N MET A 278 8.36 -14.26 16.22
CA MET A 278 8.15 -15.67 15.78
C MET A 278 8.15 -15.99 14.27
N PHE A 279 8.91 -15.25 13.46
CA PHE A 279 9.43 -15.79 12.17
C PHE A 279 10.93 -16.06 12.24
N ILE A 280 11.40 -16.57 13.38
CA ILE A 280 12.60 -17.38 13.47
C ILE A 280 12.10 -18.82 13.69
N GLN A 281 11.77 -19.53 12.60
CA GLN A 281 12.07 -20.96 12.40
C GLN A 281 11.42 -21.46 11.09
N GLU A 282 12.28 -22.05 10.26
CA GLU A 282 12.05 -22.81 9.02
C GLU A 282 11.66 -22.05 7.73
N GLY A 283 12.56 -21.17 7.28
CA GLY A 283 12.65 -20.60 5.92
C GLY A 283 13.78 -19.55 5.86
N PRO A 284 14.49 -19.33 4.73
CA PRO A 284 15.84 -18.78 4.74
C PRO A 284 15.89 -17.33 5.24
N VAL A 285 16.68 -17.16 6.30
CA VAL A 285 17.33 -15.96 6.83
C VAL A 285 17.10 -14.67 6.04
N VAL A 286 16.32 -13.76 6.62
CA VAL A 286 16.72 -12.35 6.64
C VAL A 286 16.83 -11.98 8.11
N ALA A 287 18.05 -12.11 8.63
CA ALA A 287 18.43 -11.63 9.95
C ALA A 287 18.02 -10.14 10.13
N PRO A 288 17.85 -9.64 11.37
CA PRO A 288 18.03 -8.21 11.58
C PRO A 288 19.41 -7.85 11.02
N LEU A 289 19.50 -6.86 10.12
CA LEU A 289 20.76 -6.59 9.41
C LEU A 289 21.92 -6.23 10.37
N SER A 290 21.62 -5.89 11.63
CA SER A 290 22.59 -5.87 12.73
C SER A 290 21.86 -5.83 14.09
N ASN A 291 22.41 -6.49 15.12
CA ASN A 291 22.00 -6.26 16.53
C ASN A 291 22.53 -4.93 17.08
N LYS A 292 23.30 -4.18 16.28
CA LYS A 292 24.02 -2.97 16.66
C LYS A 292 24.00 -1.92 15.56
N ILE A 293 23.44 -0.75 15.83
CA ILE A 293 23.38 0.34 14.83
C ILE A 293 24.38 1.45 15.12
N ASN A 294 24.85 2.14 14.08
CA ASN A 294 25.70 3.31 14.23
C ASN A 294 24.87 4.58 14.19
N ILE A 295 24.93 5.36 15.27
CA ILE A 295 24.30 6.67 15.38
C ILE A 295 25.38 7.73 15.24
N ILE A 296 25.24 8.60 14.24
CA ILE A 296 26.18 9.71 14.02
C ILE A 296 25.48 11.02 14.35
N CYS A 297 25.97 11.74 15.36
CA CYS A 297 25.45 13.05 15.74
C CYS A 297 26.29 14.15 15.07
N THR A 298 25.67 14.97 14.21
CA THR A 298 26.26 16.15 13.58
C THR A 298 25.32 17.36 13.76
N ASN A 299 24.76 17.91 12.68
CA ASN A 299 23.65 18.87 12.72
C ASN A 299 22.31 18.19 13.07
N GLY A 300 22.16 16.92 12.66
CA GLY A 300 21.09 16.01 13.03
C GLY A 300 21.61 14.69 13.60
N ILE A 301 20.70 13.77 13.89
CA ILE A 301 21.01 12.39 14.27
C ILE A 301 20.86 11.55 13.02
N TYR A 302 21.97 11.03 12.50
CA TYR A 302 22.02 10.23 11.29
C TYR A 302 21.98 8.75 11.69
N ILE A 303 21.02 8.03 11.10
CA ILE A 303 20.81 6.61 11.31
C ILE A 303 20.83 5.95 9.94
N ASN A 304 21.72 4.97 9.76
CA ASN A 304 21.78 4.22 8.51
C ASN A 304 20.53 3.32 8.40
N THR A 305 19.71 3.57 7.38
CA THR A 305 18.45 2.85 7.15
C THR A 305 18.67 1.40 6.78
N ASN A 306 19.88 1.02 6.35
CA ASN A 306 20.21 -0.38 6.05
C ASN A 306 20.54 -1.18 7.32
N GLU A 307 20.87 -0.52 8.42
CA GLU A 307 21.24 -1.18 9.70
C GLU A 307 20.02 -1.44 10.59
N ILE A 308 18.85 -0.93 10.20
CA ILE A 308 17.64 -0.91 11.02
C ILE A 308 16.47 -1.46 10.22
N SER A 309 15.61 -2.26 10.85
CA SER A 309 14.41 -2.79 10.18
C SER A 309 13.41 -1.66 9.92
N GLN A 310 12.59 -1.80 8.87
CA GLN A 310 11.58 -0.79 8.51
C GLN A 310 10.59 -0.53 9.65
N HIS A 311 10.20 -1.56 10.41
CA HIS A 311 9.34 -1.41 11.59
C HIS A 311 9.97 -0.48 12.64
N ILE A 312 11.25 -0.67 12.98
CA ILE A 312 11.93 0.22 13.92
C ILE A 312 12.15 1.59 13.26
N LEU A 313 12.45 1.65 11.96
CA LEU A 313 12.59 2.88 11.21
C LEU A 313 11.30 3.74 11.27
N GLU A 314 10.12 3.13 11.17
CA GLU A 314 8.85 3.83 11.31
C GLU A 314 8.62 4.39 12.71
N GLN A 315 9.02 3.66 13.75
CA GLN A 315 8.99 4.15 15.12
C GLN A 315 9.98 5.30 15.33
N VAL A 316 11.18 5.18 14.77
CA VAL A 316 12.23 6.21 14.77
C VAL A 316 11.75 7.48 14.06
N VAL A 317 11.12 7.35 12.88
CA VAL A 317 10.46 8.47 12.19
C VAL A 317 9.33 9.06 13.05
N GLY A 318 8.59 8.22 13.76
CA GLY A 318 7.55 8.62 14.70
C GLY A 318 8.03 9.59 15.78
N LEU A 319 9.29 9.46 16.23
CA LEU A 319 9.90 10.37 17.20
C LEU A 319 10.01 11.82 16.70
N ALA A 320 10.07 12.02 15.38
CA ALA A 320 10.14 13.34 14.76
C ALA A 320 8.79 13.83 14.20
N LYS A 321 7.69 13.14 14.53
CA LYS A 321 6.33 13.49 14.07
C LYS A 321 5.50 14.07 15.21
N PHE A 322 4.76 15.13 14.91
CA PHE A 322 3.79 15.69 15.86
C PHE A 322 2.52 16.20 15.16
N SER A 323 1.43 16.25 15.91
CA SER A 323 0.14 16.76 15.47
C SER A 323 0.23 18.23 15.08
N ASN A 324 -0.26 18.60 13.89
CA ASN A 324 -0.24 19.99 13.43
C ASN A 324 -1.36 20.81 14.11
N PRO A 325 -1.06 21.76 15.02
CA PRO A 325 -2.10 22.52 15.72
C PRO A 325 -2.94 23.41 14.79
N ASP A 326 -2.37 23.84 13.65
CA ASP A 326 -3.11 24.66 12.67
C ASP A 326 -4.20 23.84 11.97
N TYR A 327 -3.96 22.54 11.71
CA TYR A 327 -4.96 21.65 11.14
C TYR A 327 -6.18 21.54 12.06
N TYR A 328 -5.94 21.21 13.33
CA TYR A 328 -7.02 21.04 14.31
C TYR A 328 -7.72 22.38 14.63
N ARG A 329 -7.03 23.52 14.57
CA ARG A 329 -7.66 24.85 14.66
C ARG A 329 -8.56 25.13 13.46
N ALA A 330 -8.13 24.82 12.24
CA ALA A 330 -8.94 25.01 11.03
C ALA A 330 -10.17 24.08 11.02
N GLU A 331 -9.99 22.83 11.44
CA GLU A 331 -11.06 21.84 11.58
C GLU A 331 -12.13 22.30 12.60
N LYS A 332 -11.72 22.74 13.80
CA LYS A 332 -12.63 23.28 14.82
C LYS A 332 -13.40 24.52 14.32
N LYS A 333 -12.77 25.36 13.50
CA LYS A 333 -13.37 26.56 12.91
C LYS A 333 -14.16 26.28 11.61
N ARG A 334 -14.29 25.01 11.19
CA ARG A 334 -14.94 24.61 9.92
C ARG A 334 -14.35 25.30 8.68
N HIS A 335 -13.07 25.67 8.73
CA HIS A 335 -12.34 26.17 7.56
C HIS A 335 -11.74 25.02 6.74
N SER A 336 -11.36 25.30 5.50
CA SER A 336 -10.76 24.30 4.61
C SER A 336 -9.42 23.79 5.18
N THR A 337 -9.31 22.47 5.35
CA THR A 337 -8.09 21.78 5.80
C THR A 337 -7.27 21.20 4.64
N LYS A 338 -7.73 21.38 3.39
CA LYS A 338 -7.17 20.72 2.19
C LYS A 338 -5.68 20.95 1.96
N ARG A 339 -5.13 22.08 2.43
CA ARG A 339 -3.71 22.45 2.29
C ARG A 339 -2.92 22.42 3.59
N ILE A 340 -3.55 22.00 4.70
CA ILE A 340 -2.90 21.97 6.01
C ILE A 340 -2.63 20.50 6.33
N PRO A 341 -1.37 20.05 6.45
CA PRO A 341 -1.09 18.66 6.80
C PRO A 341 -1.52 18.40 8.25
N ARG A 342 -2.12 17.23 8.51
CA ARG A 342 -2.58 16.86 9.87
C ARG A 342 -1.42 16.55 10.83
N VAL A 343 -0.31 16.04 10.30
CA VAL A 343 0.91 15.70 11.04
C VAL A 343 2.08 16.40 10.37
N ILE A 344 2.98 16.96 11.17
CA ILE A 344 4.25 17.54 10.70
C ILE A 344 5.34 16.49 10.92
N ASP A 345 6.09 16.19 9.86
CA ASP A 345 7.27 15.33 9.90
C ASP A 345 8.55 16.19 9.86
N CYS A 346 9.37 16.05 10.89
CA CYS A 346 10.65 16.73 11.02
C CYS A 346 11.85 15.83 10.70
N SER A 347 11.63 14.60 10.23
CA SER A 347 12.71 13.76 9.72
C SER A 347 13.07 14.13 8.27
N GLU A 348 14.34 13.93 7.94
CA GLU A 348 14.88 14.10 6.59
C GLU A 348 15.55 12.81 6.12
N ARG A 349 15.76 12.68 4.81
CA ARG A 349 16.44 11.53 4.23
C ARG A 349 17.54 11.98 3.27
N ASP A 350 18.74 11.45 3.47
CA ASP A 350 19.89 11.65 2.59
C ASP A 350 20.52 10.30 2.25
N GLY A 351 20.31 9.84 1.02
CA GLY A 351 20.71 8.50 0.58
C GLY A 351 20.15 7.40 1.50
N ASN A 352 21.04 6.67 2.16
CA ASN A 352 20.72 5.60 3.11
C ASN A 352 20.66 6.10 4.56
N TYR A 353 20.61 7.41 4.81
CA TYR A 353 20.50 7.97 6.14
C TYR A 353 19.11 8.55 6.38
N LEU A 354 18.51 8.17 7.51
CA LEU A 354 17.43 8.92 8.13
C LEU A 354 18.06 9.94 9.08
N ILE A 355 17.63 11.18 8.98
CA ILE A 355 18.13 12.28 9.78
C ILE A 355 17.01 12.75 10.71
N LEU A 356 17.22 12.67 12.02
CA LEU A 356 16.31 13.19 13.03
C LEU A 356 16.83 14.50 13.65
N PRO A 357 15.95 15.36 14.20
CA PRO A 357 16.37 16.45 15.06
C PRO A 357 17.19 15.95 16.25
N ARG A 358 18.25 16.66 16.64
CA ARG A 358 19.10 16.30 17.80
C ARG A 358 18.34 16.15 19.12
N GLY A 359 17.21 16.84 19.26
CA GLY A 359 16.34 16.70 20.43
C GLY A 359 15.75 15.30 20.61
N CYS A 360 15.68 14.50 19.55
CA CYS A 360 15.13 13.13 19.60
C CYS A 360 16.13 12.09 20.12
N LEU A 361 17.36 12.48 20.52
CA LEU A 361 18.42 11.52 20.85
C LEU A 361 18.06 10.63 22.05
N GLU A 362 17.51 11.21 23.11
CA GLU A 362 17.16 10.43 24.30
C GLU A 362 15.97 9.51 24.04
N ASP A 363 14.94 10.00 23.34
CA ASP A 363 13.80 9.17 22.91
C ASP A 363 14.25 8.02 21.99
N LEU A 364 15.22 8.29 21.10
CA LEU A 364 15.81 7.27 20.23
C LEU A 364 16.56 6.22 21.05
N LYS A 365 17.39 6.63 22.02
CA LYS A 365 18.10 5.69 22.91
C LYS A 365 17.12 4.82 23.69
N GLU A 366 16.03 5.41 24.19
CA GLU A 366 14.99 4.68 24.91
C GLU A 366 14.26 3.69 23.98
N LEU A 367 13.95 4.10 22.76
CA LEU A 367 13.33 3.26 21.74
C LEU A 367 14.21 2.04 21.40
N LEU A 368 15.50 2.27 21.14
CA LEU A 368 16.46 1.21 20.83
C LEU A 368 16.64 0.25 22.01
N LYS A 369 16.71 0.78 23.24
CA LYS A 369 16.74 -0.01 24.46
C LYS A 369 15.50 -0.90 24.61
N LYS A 370 14.30 -0.36 24.38
CA LYS A 370 13.03 -1.12 24.38
C LYS A 370 12.99 -2.19 23.29
N ALA A 371 13.65 -1.94 22.17
CA ALA A 371 13.77 -2.87 21.06
C ALA A 371 14.91 -3.89 21.23
N SER A 372 15.71 -3.80 22.32
CA SER A 372 16.91 -4.63 22.55
C SER A 372 17.93 -4.53 21.40
N ILE A 373 18.10 -3.31 20.86
CA ILE A 373 19.08 -3.00 19.81
C ILE A 373 20.25 -2.25 20.44
N ASP A 374 21.45 -2.79 20.30
CA ASP A 374 22.66 -2.07 20.71
C ASP A 374 22.94 -0.92 19.75
N TYR A 375 23.72 0.08 20.20
CA TYR A 375 24.15 1.16 19.32
C TYR A 375 25.55 1.66 19.66
N THR A 376 26.23 2.21 18.66
CA THR A 376 27.37 3.11 18.87
C THR A 376 26.92 4.55 18.66
N LEU A 377 27.49 5.47 19.43
CA LEU A 377 27.26 6.89 19.26
C LEU A 377 28.57 7.56 18.87
N VAL A 378 28.66 8.02 17.63
CA VAL A 378 29.78 8.82 17.12
C VAL A 378 29.37 10.28 17.16
N ASN A 379 30.01 11.07 18.02
CA ASN A 379 29.75 12.50 18.11
C ASN A 379 30.69 13.28 17.18
N ASN A 380 30.15 13.76 16.06
CA ASN A 380 30.82 14.60 15.07
C ASN A 380 30.30 16.05 15.10
N THR A 381 29.65 16.46 16.20
CA THR A 381 29.28 17.87 16.40
C THR A 381 30.52 18.75 16.49
N TYR A 382 30.45 19.96 15.94
CA TYR A 382 31.48 20.97 16.18
C TYR A 382 31.47 21.39 17.66
N LEU A 383 32.54 21.10 18.39
CA LEU A 383 32.65 21.38 19.83
C LEU A 383 32.92 22.86 20.14
N GLY A 384 33.28 23.67 19.13
CA GLY A 384 33.65 25.06 19.33
C GLY A 384 35.14 25.29 19.50
N SER A 385 35.54 26.55 19.34
CA SER A 385 36.86 27.04 19.74
C SER A 385 36.79 27.59 21.16
N ARG A 386 37.83 27.36 21.97
CA ARG A 386 37.90 27.86 23.35
C ARG A 386 37.79 29.40 23.38
N VAL A 387 36.95 29.91 24.26
CA VAL A 387 36.83 31.33 24.58
C VAL A 387 37.14 31.51 26.06
N ASP A 388 38.00 32.48 26.37
CA ASP A 388 38.37 32.78 27.76
C ASP A 388 37.44 33.85 28.32
N VAL A 389 36.52 33.41 29.18
CA VAL A 389 35.52 34.23 29.87
C VAL A 389 35.32 33.70 31.28
N ASN A 390 35.04 34.60 32.23
CA ASN A 390 34.78 34.27 33.63
C ASN A 390 33.34 34.66 33.98
N PHE A 391 32.69 33.89 34.84
CA PHE A 391 31.33 34.19 35.30
C PHE A 391 31.32 34.73 36.72
N THR A 392 30.52 35.74 36.97
CA THR A 392 30.23 36.27 38.30
C THR A 392 28.87 35.74 38.78
N GLY A 393 28.74 34.42 38.99
CA GLY A 393 27.49 33.78 39.48
C GLY A 393 27.57 32.24 39.65
N GLY A 394 26.46 31.59 39.99
CA GLY A 394 26.39 30.14 40.25
C GLY A 394 26.35 29.26 38.99
N SER A 395 26.86 28.02 39.09
CA SER A 395 26.97 27.04 37.99
C SER A 395 25.65 26.30 37.69
N MET A 396 25.41 25.99 36.41
CA MET A 396 24.27 25.23 35.91
C MET A 396 24.65 24.48 34.61
N THR A 397 24.79 23.15 34.64
CA THR A 397 23.83 22.17 34.04
C THR A 397 24.45 20.77 33.79
N LYS A 398 23.59 19.74 33.69
CA LYS A 398 23.94 18.34 33.32
C LYS A 398 23.71 18.00 31.83
N PHE A 399 23.14 18.91 31.02
CA PHE A 399 22.62 18.61 29.68
C PHE A 399 23.24 19.48 28.58
N ASN A 400 23.52 18.87 27.41
CA ASN A 400 24.16 19.56 26.29
C ASN A 400 23.19 20.38 25.41
N THR A 401 21.93 19.94 25.27
CA THR A 401 20.87 20.59 24.47
C THR A 401 19.55 20.58 25.24
N GLY A 402 18.72 21.61 25.12
CA GLY A 402 17.41 21.66 25.77
C GLY A 402 16.66 22.98 25.55
N ILE A 403 15.42 23.04 26.04
CA ILE A 403 14.59 24.26 26.09
C ILE A 403 14.49 24.69 27.55
N LEU A 404 14.85 25.94 27.83
CA LEU A 404 14.64 26.56 29.14
C LEU A 404 13.32 27.35 29.12
N GLU A 405 12.31 26.83 29.81
CA GLU A 405 11.06 27.54 30.06
C GLU A 405 11.15 28.27 31.39
N ALA A 406 11.10 29.61 31.35
CA ALA A 406 11.14 30.45 32.53
C ALA A 406 10.26 31.69 32.32
N ALA A 407 9.67 32.20 33.40
CA ALA A 407 8.85 33.42 33.36
C ALA A 407 9.68 34.65 32.95
N MET A 408 9.00 35.68 32.45
CA MET A 408 9.65 36.98 32.21
C MET A 408 10.23 37.53 33.52
N GLY A 409 11.45 38.06 33.46
CA GLY A 409 12.15 38.58 34.65
C GLY A 409 12.94 37.53 35.46
N PHE A 410 12.86 36.24 35.13
CA PHE A 410 13.61 35.17 35.81
C PHE A 410 15.13 35.21 35.57
N GLY A 411 15.63 36.12 34.72
CA GLY A 411 17.06 36.24 34.43
C GLY A 411 17.57 35.22 33.40
N LYS A 412 16.77 34.90 32.36
CA LYS A 412 17.19 34.00 31.26
C LYS A 412 18.53 34.41 30.64
N THR A 413 18.77 35.70 30.48
CA THR A 413 20.05 36.19 29.96
C THR A 413 21.22 35.93 30.90
N VAL A 414 21.00 36.02 32.22
CA VAL A 414 22.01 35.69 33.23
C VAL A 414 22.35 34.20 33.14
N ILE A 415 21.35 33.34 32.98
CA ILE A 415 21.54 31.90 32.76
C ILE A 415 22.28 31.65 31.44
N GLY A 416 21.95 32.38 30.37
CA GLY A 416 22.67 32.31 29.10
C GLY A 416 24.14 32.68 29.23
N ALA A 417 24.46 33.75 29.96
CA ALA A 417 25.83 34.14 30.28
C ALA A 417 26.54 33.07 31.12
N ALA A 418 25.88 32.53 32.15
CA ALA A 418 26.41 31.43 32.97
C ALA A 418 26.81 30.23 32.10
N LEU A 419 25.93 29.84 31.17
CA LEU A 419 26.18 28.74 30.24
C LEU A 419 27.37 29.01 29.31
N ILE A 420 27.55 30.24 28.83
CA ILE A 420 28.69 30.62 27.98
C ILE A 420 29.99 30.48 28.77
N ALA A 421 30.01 31.00 30.00
CA ALA A 421 31.19 30.97 30.85
C ALA A 421 31.52 29.58 31.41
N GLU A 422 30.52 28.73 31.63
CA GLU A 422 30.71 27.35 32.06
C GLU A 422 31.28 26.51 30.90
N ARG A 423 30.74 26.67 29.69
CA ARG A 423 31.17 25.88 28.53
C ARG A 423 32.46 26.39 27.88
N LYS A 424 32.75 27.70 27.97
CA LYS A 424 33.98 28.34 27.43
C LYS A 424 34.25 28.03 25.96
N VAL A 425 33.20 27.91 25.16
CA VAL A 425 33.27 27.71 23.70
C VAL A 425 32.70 28.92 22.99
N ASN A 426 33.03 29.07 21.71
CA ASN A 426 32.47 30.16 20.95
C ASN A 426 30.96 30.01 20.75
N THR A 427 30.24 31.10 21.03
CA THR A 427 28.78 31.10 21.17
C THR A 427 28.13 32.12 20.27
N LEU A 428 27.05 31.69 19.62
CA LEU A 428 26.13 32.57 18.92
C LEU A 428 24.83 32.71 19.72
N VAL A 429 24.45 33.95 20.02
CA VAL A 429 23.14 34.27 20.58
C VAL A 429 22.24 34.78 19.47
N ILE A 430 21.06 34.17 19.31
CA ILE A 430 20.07 34.56 18.30
C ILE A 430 18.90 35.25 18.98
N VAL A 431 18.58 36.46 18.53
CA VAL A 431 17.48 37.28 19.04
C VAL A 431 16.55 37.74 17.91
N HIS A 432 15.34 38.19 18.25
CA HIS A 432 14.34 38.59 17.26
C HIS A 432 14.16 40.12 17.10
N ARG A 433 14.73 40.95 17.99
CA ARG A 433 14.66 42.41 17.94
C ARG A 433 16.00 43.07 18.24
N LYS A 434 16.21 44.26 17.67
CA LYS A 434 17.41 45.08 17.89
C LYS A 434 17.58 45.51 19.36
N GLN A 435 16.49 45.76 20.07
CA GLN A 435 16.52 46.09 21.50
C GLN A 435 17.09 44.93 22.33
N LEU A 436 16.64 43.69 22.07
CA LEU A 436 17.15 42.49 22.73
C LEU A 436 18.63 42.27 22.41
N MET A 437 19.04 42.52 21.17
CA MET A 437 20.46 42.46 20.79
C MET A 437 21.33 43.39 21.65
N ASN A 438 20.90 44.64 21.83
CA ASN A 438 21.63 45.60 22.65
C ASN A 438 21.64 45.17 24.13
N GLN A 439 20.50 44.71 24.65
CA GLN A 439 20.38 44.22 26.02
C GLN A 439 21.30 43.01 26.28
N TRP A 440 21.32 42.03 25.36
CA TRP A 440 22.24 40.90 25.44
C TRP A 440 23.70 41.35 25.40
N ARG A 441 24.04 42.36 24.58
CA ARG A 441 25.41 42.89 24.53
C ARG A 441 25.85 43.49 25.85
N GLU A 442 25.00 44.30 26.47
CA GLU A 442 25.28 44.92 27.78
C GLU A 442 25.39 43.86 28.88
N GLN A 443 24.45 42.91 28.93
CA GLN A 443 24.44 41.86 29.94
C GLN A 443 25.62 40.91 29.79
N LEU A 444 25.96 40.48 28.58
CA LEU A 444 27.16 39.66 28.36
C LEU A 444 28.44 40.41 28.73
N GLY A 445 28.54 41.71 28.40
CA GLY A 445 29.68 42.53 28.82
C GLY A 445 29.83 42.58 30.33
N ALA A 446 28.73 42.78 31.06
CA ALA A 446 28.72 42.85 32.51
C ALA A 446 29.00 41.49 33.20
N PHE A 447 28.37 40.40 32.74
CA PHE A 447 28.44 39.09 33.40
C PHE A 447 29.65 38.23 33.00
N LEU A 448 30.25 38.50 31.83
CA LEU A 448 31.40 37.75 31.33
C LEU A 448 32.74 38.48 31.49
N ASP A 449 32.73 39.69 32.06
CA ASP A 449 33.90 40.57 32.20
C ASP A 449 34.62 40.81 30.86
N ILE A 450 33.84 41.16 29.82
CA ILE A 450 34.35 41.45 28.46
C ILE A 450 33.86 42.82 27.99
N GLN A 451 34.69 43.52 27.22
CA GLN A 451 34.30 44.81 26.67
C GLN A 451 33.21 44.61 25.59
N PRO A 452 32.15 45.45 25.55
CA PRO A 452 31.06 45.32 24.57
C PRO A 452 31.52 45.32 23.10
N GLU A 453 32.68 45.90 22.81
CA GLU A 453 33.32 45.94 21.49
C GLU A 453 33.90 44.60 21.07
N GLN A 454 34.14 43.68 22.01
CA GLN A 454 34.59 42.30 21.77
C GLN A 454 33.43 41.36 21.44
N ILE A 455 32.18 41.83 21.55
CA ILE A 455 30.98 41.08 21.21
C ILE A 455 30.56 41.46 19.79
N GLY A 456 30.61 40.51 18.87
CA GLY A 456 30.23 40.78 17.48
C GLY A 456 28.72 40.87 17.28
N LEU A 457 28.30 41.69 16.32
CA LEU A 457 26.88 41.95 16.04
C LEU A 457 26.57 41.66 14.58
N ILE A 458 25.55 40.84 14.34
CA ILE A 458 25.10 40.44 13.00
C ILE A 458 23.63 40.83 12.83
N GLY A 459 23.39 41.92 12.11
CA GLY A 459 22.06 42.42 11.77
C GLY A 459 21.80 43.86 12.23
N GLY A 460 20.68 44.42 11.77
CA GLY A 460 20.25 45.76 12.19
C GLY A 460 21.13 46.87 11.63
N GLY A 461 21.72 46.61 10.45
CA GLY A 461 22.70 47.46 9.78
C GLY A 461 24.16 47.17 10.16
N LYS A 462 24.43 46.26 11.11
CA LYS A 462 25.79 45.92 11.56
C LYS A 462 26.22 44.52 11.10
N ASN A 463 27.50 44.38 10.79
CA ASN A 463 28.14 43.09 10.55
C ASN A 463 29.58 43.13 11.09
N SER A 464 29.71 43.00 12.41
CA SER A 464 30.99 43.06 13.14
C SER A 464 31.33 41.72 13.79
N ARG A 465 31.05 40.62 13.08
CA ARG A 465 31.27 39.25 13.56
C ARG A 465 32.73 39.03 13.98
N GLN A 466 32.94 38.43 15.16
CA GLN A 466 34.27 38.09 15.68
C GLN A 466 34.52 36.58 15.76
N GLY A 467 33.48 35.75 15.73
CA GLY A 467 33.59 34.29 15.80
C GLY A 467 33.85 33.74 17.22
N LYS A 468 33.84 34.59 18.24
CA LYS A 468 33.99 34.24 19.66
C LYS A 468 32.65 34.25 20.37
N ILE A 469 32.13 35.43 20.67
CA ILE A 469 30.79 35.63 21.20
C ILE A 469 30.12 36.62 20.27
N ASP A 470 29.09 36.17 19.57
CA ASP A 470 28.37 36.97 18.60
C ASP A 470 26.88 36.96 18.92
N ILE A 471 26.22 38.09 18.64
CA ILE A 471 24.76 38.22 18.74
C ILE A 471 24.23 38.49 17.33
N ALA A 472 23.25 37.70 16.91
CA ALA A 472 22.65 37.79 15.60
C ALA A 472 21.14 37.98 15.66
N MET A 473 20.61 38.88 14.84
CA MET A 473 19.17 38.98 14.62
C MET A 473 18.72 37.93 13.62
N ILE A 474 17.68 37.17 13.96
CA ILE A 474 17.12 36.11 13.11
C ILE A 474 16.83 36.56 11.67
N GLN A 475 16.35 37.80 11.49
CA GLN A 475 16.04 38.37 10.17
C GLN A 475 17.28 38.49 9.27
N SER A 476 18.45 38.73 9.87
CA SER A 476 19.72 38.91 9.16
C SER A 476 20.41 37.59 8.83
N ILE A 477 19.93 36.48 9.41
CA ILE A 477 20.43 35.11 9.20
C ILE A 477 19.69 34.41 8.05
N LYS A 478 18.62 35.00 7.48
CA LYS A 478 17.80 34.38 6.42
C LYS A 478 18.50 34.20 5.05
N ASP A 479 19.65 34.83 4.85
CA ASP A 479 20.37 34.80 3.57
C ASP A 479 21.32 33.57 3.51
N GLU A 480 21.12 32.69 2.52
CA GLU A 480 21.84 31.41 2.34
C GLU A 480 23.36 31.56 2.31
N LYS A 481 23.87 32.72 1.86
CA LYS A 481 25.32 32.98 1.87
C LYS A 481 25.88 33.26 3.27
N LYS A 482 25.05 33.77 4.19
CA LYS A 482 25.41 34.05 5.60
C LYS A 482 25.16 32.86 6.52
N LEU A 483 24.39 31.87 6.06
CA LEU A 483 24.07 30.62 6.78
C LEU A 483 25.25 29.64 6.88
N LYS A 484 26.17 29.65 5.90
CA LYS A 484 27.35 28.76 5.84
C LYS A 484 28.31 28.86 7.02
N ASP A 485 28.10 29.84 7.88
CA ASP A 485 29.03 30.27 8.90
C ASP A 485 28.56 29.95 10.33
N LEU A 486 27.32 29.45 10.49
CA LEU A 486 26.73 29.11 11.79
C LEU A 486 27.24 27.79 12.37
N ASN A 487 27.65 26.88 11.50
CA ASN A 487 28.33 25.63 11.87
C ASN A 487 29.71 25.84 12.53
N LYS A 488 30.18 27.09 12.61
CA LYS A 488 31.44 27.47 13.25
C LYS A 488 31.28 27.88 14.72
N TYR A 489 30.12 27.69 15.36
CA TYR A 489 29.92 27.95 16.79
C TYR A 489 29.70 26.65 17.56
N GLY A 490 30.41 26.48 18.68
CA GLY A 490 30.23 25.33 19.57
C GLY A 490 28.97 25.40 20.42
N GLN A 491 28.39 26.60 20.57
CA GLN A 491 27.13 26.81 21.27
C GLN A 491 26.24 27.79 20.53
N ILE A 492 24.94 27.50 20.51
CA ILE A 492 23.91 28.41 20.01
C ILE A 492 22.87 28.59 21.11
N ILE A 493 22.56 29.83 21.43
CA ILE A 493 21.50 30.20 22.37
C ILE A 493 20.44 30.95 21.57
N VAL A 494 19.19 30.52 21.66
CA VAL A 494 18.07 31.16 20.97
C VAL A 494 17.15 31.78 22.00
N ASP A 495 17.12 33.11 22.06
CA ASP A 495 16.28 33.84 23.00
C ASP A 495 14.87 34.04 22.43
N GLU A 496 13.86 33.85 23.27
CA GLU A 496 12.44 33.83 22.92
C GLU A 496 12.13 32.94 21.70
N CYS A 497 12.59 31.69 21.76
CA CYS A 497 12.47 30.68 20.69
C CYS A 497 11.03 30.46 20.18
N HIS A 498 10.01 30.81 20.96
CA HIS A 498 8.60 30.71 20.57
C HIS A 498 8.19 31.70 19.46
N HIS A 499 8.97 32.76 19.21
CA HIS A 499 8.76 33.67 18.09
C HIS A 499 9.32 33.16 16.75
N PHE A 500 9.93 31.98 16.73
CA PHE A 500 10.61 31.43 15.56
C PHE A 500 9.68 30.49 14.79
N GLN A 501 9.45 30.78 13.51
CA GLN A 501 8.74 29.86 12.62
C GLN A 501 9.64 28.66 12.24
N LEU A 502 9.07 27.44 12.28
CA LEU A 502 9.71 26.14 11.99
C LEU A 502 10.56 26.11 10.70
N ILE A 503 10.16 26.84 9.66
CA ILE A 503 10.86 26.88 8.36
C ILE A 503 12.26 27.47 8.48
N HIS A 504 12.46 28.41 9.42
CA HIS A 504 13.78 29.00 9.60
C HIS A 504 14.74 28.03 10.28
N LEU A 505 14.25 27.16 11.17
CA LEU A 505 15.08 26.29 12.00
C LEU A 505 15.57 25.01 11.30
N LYS A 506 14.84 24.51 10.30
CA LYS A 506 15.25 23.31 9.52
C LYS A 506 16.55 23.50 8.70
N LYS A 507 17.02 24.74 8.52
CA LYS A 507 18.25 25.04 7.78
C LYS A 507 19.52 25.13 8.65
N TYR A 508 19.41 24.95 9.98
CA TYR A 508 20.51 24.97 10.95
C TYR A 508 20.73 23.59 11.56
#